data_AF-A0A9P1J4D0-F1
#
_entry.id   AF-A0A9P1J4D0-F1
#
_cell.length_a   1.000
_cell.length_b   1.000
_cell.length_c   1.000
_cell.angle_alpha   90.00
_cell.angle_beta   90.00
_cell.angle_gamma   90.00
#
_symmetry.space_group_name_H-M   'P 1'
#
loop_
_entity.id
_entity.type
_entity.pdbx_description
1 polymer ?
#
loop_
_entity_poly.entity_id
_entity_poly.type
_entity_poly.pdbx_seq_one_letter_code
_entity_poly.pdbx_strand_id
1 'polypeptide(L)'
;MQFRGDADSHYKVLRFHEVWHWDDWAVGGFFAPIIKSLLKMKHETTDFPDYVKTVAEEDAFIEAIKKHENVILDKDSIKKNPPIRLIA
;
A
#
# COMPACT_ATOMS: atom_id res chain seq x y z
N MET A 1 18.76 -23.25 26.37
CA MET A 1 18.86 -24.55 25.68
C MET A 1 20.22 -25.14 26.02
N GLN A 2 20.29 -26.16 26.89
CA GLN A 2 21.56 -26.80 27.27
C GLN A 2 21.79 -28.02 26.39
N PHE A 3 22.86 -28.00 25.59
CA PHE A 3 23.28 -29.16 24.79
C PHE A 3 24.16 -30.05 25.66
N ARG A 4 23.68 -31.27 25.93
CA ARG A 4 24.44 -32.31 26.63
C ARG A 4 25.21 -33.09 25.56
N GLY A 5 26.53 -32.96 25.55
CA GLY A 5 27.42 -33.66 24.63
C GLY A 5 28.37 -34.56 25.41
N ASP A 6 28.39 -35.83 25.06
CA ASP A 6 29.32 -36.83 25.57
C ASP A 6 30.77 -36.53 25.17
N ALA A 7 31.69 -37.08 25.96
CA ALA A 7 33.10 -36.77 26.01
C ALA A 7 33.87 -37.00 24.68
N ASP A 8 34.98 -36.26 24.56
CA ASP A 8 36.07 -36.42 23.57
C ASP A 8 35.98 -35.69 22.23
N SER A 9 35.48 -34.46 22.22
CA SER A 9 36.02 -33.49 21.25
C SER A 9 35.96 -32.03 21.74
N HIS A 10 37.15 -31.41 21.84
CA HIS A 10 37.34 -30.00 22.24
C HIS A 10 36.98 -29.03 21.11
N TYR A 11 35.72 -29.03 20.66
CA TYR A 11 35.26 -28.02 19.70
C TYR A 11 34.88 -26.73 20.42
N LYS A 12 35.62 -25.66 20.12
CA LYS A 12 35.31 -24.30 20.57
C LYS A 12 34.56 -23.58 19.46
N VAL A 13 33.32 -23.16 19.72
CA VAL A 13 32.60 -22.27 18.81
C VAL A 13 33.31 -20.91 18.81
N LEU A 14 33.84 -20.49 17.66
CA LEU A 14 34.62 -19.25 17.51
C LEU A 14 33.74 -18.03 17.19
N ARG A 15 32.59 -18.24 16.55
CA ARG A 15 31.68 -17.19 16.12
C ARG A 15 30.27 -17.75 15.88
N PHE A 16 29.26 -16.97 16.24
CA PHE A 16 27.87 -17.22 15.87
C PHE A 16 27.45 -16.21 14.79
N HIS A 17 26.65 -16.68 13.84
CA HIS A 17 25.96 -15.85 12.86
C HIS A 17 24.46 -16.07 13.05
N GLU A 18 23.73 -15.01 13.38
CA GLU A 18 22.28 -15.06 13.46
C GLU A 18 21.69 -14.68 12.11
N VAL A 19 20.87 -15.59 11.56
CA VAL A 19 20.16 -15.38 10.31
C VAL A 19 18.68 -15.33 10.64
N TRP A 20 18.05 -14.21 10.31
CA TRP A 20 16.61 -14.02 10.48
C TRP A 20 15.95 -14.47 9.18
N HIS A 21 15.19 -15.56 9.26
CA HIS A 21 14.43 -16.13 8.15
C HIS A 21 12.95 -15.96 8.44
N TRP A 22 12.20 -15.53 7.43
CA TRP A 22 10.74 -15.52 7.42
C TRP A 22 10.29 -16.32 6.21
N ASP A 23 9.33 -17.24 6.40
CA ASP A 23 8.81 -18.07 5.31
C ASP A 23 8.16 -17.23 4.21
N ASP A 24 7.47 -16.16 4.60
CA ASP A 24 6.92 -15.13 3.71
C ASP A 24 7.37 -13.74 4.17
N TRP A 25 8.46 -13.24 3.59
CA TRP A 25 9.01 -11.91 3.93
C TRP A 25 8.14 -10.73 3.47
N ALA A 26 7.22 -10.97 2.52
CA ALA A 26 6.27 -9.98 2.03
C ALA A 26 4.98 -10.65 1.57
N VAL A 27 3.98 -10.71 2.44
CA VAL A 27 2.62 -11.05 2.03
C VAL A 27 2.05 -9.85 1.27
N GLY A 28 1.65 -10.06 0.01
CA GLY A 28 1.02 -9.03 -0.81
C GLY A 28 -0.16 -8.41 -0.07
N GLY A 29 -0.33 -7.09 -0.20
CA GLY A 29 -1.43 -6.38 0.45
C GLY A 29 -1.03 -5.51 1.65
N PHE A 30 0.22 -5.62 2.16
CA PHE A 30 0.71 -4.74 3.23
C PHE A 30 0.52 -3.24 2.89
N PHE A 31 0.87 -2.84 1.67
CA PHE A 31 0.67 -1.48 1.18
C PHE A 31 -0.68 -1.25 0.52
N ALA A 32 -1.53 -2.27 0.35
CA ALA A 32 -2.79 -2.11 -0.38
C ALA A 32 -3.72 -1.05 0.26
N PRO A 33 -3.86 -0.95 1.59
CA PRO A 33 -4.65 0.11 2.20
C PRO A 33 -4.08 1.51 1.91
N ILE A 34 -2.75 1.66 1.96
CA ILE A 34 -2.06 2.93 1.72
C ILE A 34 -2.21 3.35 0.26
N ILE A 35 -1.95 2.42 -0.68
CA ILE A 35 -2.09 2.67 -2.11
C ILE A 35 -3.54 3.02 -2.45
N LYS A 36 -4.53 2.31 -1.89
CA LYS A 36 -5.96 2.64 -2.06
C LYS A 36 -6.28 4.04 -1.56
N SER A 37 -5.75 4.45 -0.42
CA SER A 37 -5.94 5.80 0.11
C SER A 37 -5.33 6.88 -0.79
N LEU A 38 -4.15 6.64 -1.34
CA LEU A 38 -3.49 7.57 -2.27
C LEU A 38 -4.24 7.66 -3.61
N LEU A 39 -4.73 6.53 -4.13
CA LEU A 39 -5.55 6.51 -5.35
C LEU A 39 -6.86 7.26 -5.15
N LYS A 40 -7.54 7.05 -4.02
CA LYS A 40 -8.73 7.81 -3.63
C LYS A 40 -8.44 9.32 -3.61
N MET A 41 -7.38 9.71 -2.89
CA MET A 41 -6.96 11.12 -2.80
C MET A 41 -6.64 11.72 -4.17
N LYS A 42 -5.96 10.98 -5.05
CA LYS A 42 -5.62 11.42 -6.41
C LYS A 42 -6.89 11.75 -7.21
N HIS A 43 -7.86 10.84 -7.23
CA HIS A 43 -9.08 11.03 -7.99
C HIS A 43 -9.97 12.12 -7.41
N GLU A 44 -10.03 12.26 -6.09
CA GLU A 44 -10.84 13.29 -5.43
C GLU A 44 -10.28 14.71 -5.59
N THR A 45 -8.98 14.87 -5.78
CA THR A 45 -8.32 16.19 -5.85
C THR A 45 -8.23 16.81 -7.25
N THR A 46 -8.52 16.03 -8.31
CA THR A 46 -8.20 16.40 -9.70
C THR A 46 -9.35 17.10 -10.45
N ASP A 47 -10.52 17.29 -9.81
CA ASP A 47 -11.80 17.55 -10.51
C ASP A 47 -12.17 16.42 -11.50
N PHE A 48 -13.39 16.43 -12.01
CA PHE A 48 -13.77 15.54 -13.09
C PHE A 48 -13.04 15.89 -14.40
N PRO A 49 -12.72 14.90 -15.26
CA PRO A 49 -12.16 15.16 -16.58
C PRO A 49 -13.06 16.03 -17.46
N ASP A 50 -12.49 16.81 -18.39
CA ASP A 50 -13.22 17.76 -19.28
C ASP A 50 -14.35 17.12 -20.13
N TYR A 51 -14.32 15.80 -20.31
CA TYR A 51 -15.35 15.07 -21.05
C TYR A 51 -16.59 14.73 -20.21
N VAL A 52 -16.51 14.85 -18.88
CA VAL A 52 -17.62 14.63 -17.95
C VAL A 52 -18.37 15.95 -17.78
N LYS A 53 -19.61 16.02 -18.27
CA LYS A 53 -20.42 17.26 -18.28
C LYS A 53 -21.76 17.09 -17.61
N THR A 54 -22.21 15.86 -17.44
CA THR A 54 -23.51 15.52 -16.87
C THR A 54 -23.36 14.65 -15.63
N VAL A 55 -24.34 14.74 -14.74
CA VAL A 55 -24.42 13.92 -13.51
C VAL A 55 -24.33 12.42 -13.81
N ALA A 56 -24.91 11.98 -14.94
CA ALA A 56 -24.84 10.58 -15.36
C ALA A 56 -23.42 10.15 -15.77
N GLU A 57 -22.63 11.04 -16.37
CA GLU A 57 -21.24 10.78 -16.71
C GLU A 57 -20.33 10.77 -15.47
N GLU A 58 -20.64 11.59 -14.46
CA GLU A 58 -19.96 11.56 -13.16
C GLU A 58 -20.15 10.20 -12.46
N ASP A 59 -21.39 9.70 -12.44
CA ASP A 59 -21.71 8.41 -11.82
C ASP A 59 -21.04 7.25 -12.61
N ALA A 60 -21.02 7.34 -13.94
CA ALA A 60 -20.30 6.39 -14.79
C ALA A 60 -18.78 6.40 -14.55
N PHE A 61 -18.20 7.58 -14.31
CA PHE A 61 -16.79 7.73 -13.97
C PHE A 61 -16.45 7.08 -12.62
N ILE A 62 -17.28 7.32 -11.59
CA ILE A 62 -17.10 6.74 -10.25
C ILE A 62 -17.18 5.20 -10.30
N GLU A 63 -18.17 4.66 -11.02
CA GLU A 63 -18.30 3.20 -11.16
C GLU A 63 -17.17 2.58 -11.98
N ALA A 64 -16.62 3.30 -12.98
CA ALA A 64 -15.43 2.85 -13.71
C ALA A 64 -14.21 2.74 -12.79
N ILE A 65 -13.93 3.76 -11.96
CA ILE A 65 -12.82 3.72 -11.00
C ILE A 65 -13.00 2.61 -9.98
N LYS A 66 -14.21 2.42 -9.47
CA LYS A 66 -14.53 1.31 -8.55
C LYS A 66 -14.29 -0.05 -9.18
N LYS A 67 -14.67 -0.24 -10.45
CA LYS A 67 -14.46 -1.50 -11.17
C LYS A 67 -12.99 -1.79 -11.46
N HIS A 68 -12.22 -0.77 -11.83
CA HIS A 68 -10.82 -0.95 -12.27
C HIS A 68 -9.81 -0.91 -11.13
N GLU A 69 -10.03 -0.07 -10.13
CA GLU A 69 -9.07 0.19 -9.04
C GLU A 69 -9.56 -0.33 -7.69
N ASN A 70 -10.81 -0.82 -7.59
CA ASN A 70 -11.45 -1.25 -6.34
C ASN A 70 -11.37 -0.17 -5.25
N VAL A 71 -11.55 1.09 -5.67
CA VAL A 71 -11.59 2.29 -4.84
C VAL A 71 -12.98 2.89 -4.90
N ILE A 72 -13.54 3.23 -3.75
CA ILE A 72 -14.83 3.93 -3.65
C ILE A 72 -14.53 5.42 -3.49
N LEU A 73 -14.94 6.21 -4.47
CA LEU A 73 -14.84 7.66 -4.45
C LEU A 73 -16.10 8.26 -3.82
N ASP A 74 -15.92 9.37 -3.11
CA ASP A 74 -17.03 10.19 -2.64
C ASP A 74 -17.27 11.35 -3.63
N LYS A 75 -18.46 11.37 -4.22
CA LYS A 75 -18.85 12.34 -5.25
C LYS A 75 -18.76 13.79 -4.74
N ASP A 76 -19.11 14.03 -3.48
CA ASP A 76 -19.08 15.37 -2.86
C ASP A 76 -17.65 15.82 -2.51
N SER A 77 -16.71 14.87 -2.53
CA SER A 77 -15.29 15.07 -2.25
C SER A 77 -14.44 15.25 -3.53
N ILE A 78 -15.01 14.98 -4.73
CA ILE A 78 -14.35 15.26 -6.01
C ILE A 78 -14.42 16.77 -6.28
N LYS A 79 -13.41 17.48 -5.78
CA LYS A 79 -13.26 18.93 -5.93
C LYS A 79 -11.80 19.24 -6.15
N LYS A 80 -11.52 20.16 -7.06
CA LYS A 80 -10.17 20.70 -7.28
C LYS A 80 -9.56 21.14 -5.96
N ASN A 81 -8.59 20.36 -5.48
CA ASN A 81 -7.77 20.81 -4.39
C ASN A 81 -6.57 21.52 -5.01
N PRO A 82 -6.42 22.85 -4.85
CA PRO A 82 -5.24 23.54 -5.33
C PRO A 82 -4.00 22.84 -4.76
N PRO A 83 -2.96 22.60 -5.57
CA PRO A 83 -1.81 21.84 -5.14
C PRO A 83 -1.23 22.49 -3.89
N ILE A 84 -1.16 21.72 -2.79
CA ILE A 84 -0.35 22.08 -1.63
C ILE A 84 1.08 22.06 -2.16
N ARG A 85 1.58 23.22 -2.60
CA ARG A 85 3.02 23.39 -2.81
C ARG A 85 3.65 23.09 -1.46
N LEU A 86 4.24 21.91 -1.33
CA LEU A 86 5.15 21.63 -0.24
C LEU A 86 6.31 22.61 -0.45
N ILE A 87 6.29 23.73 0.28
CA ILE A 87 7.42 24.64 0.34
C ILE A 87 8.52 23.84 1.04
N ALA A 88 9.50 23.37 0.25
CA ALA A 88 10.71 22.73 0.73
C ALA A 88 11.74 23.80 1.13
#